data_AF-A0A5B8URR8-F1
#
_entry.id   AF-A0A5B8URR8-F1
#
_cell.length_a   1.000
_cell.length_b   1.000
_cell.length_c   1.000
_cell.angle_alpha   90.00
_cell.angle_beta   90.00
_cell.angle_gamma   90.00
#
_symmetry.space_group_name_H-M   'P 1'
#
loop_
_entity.id
_entity.type
_entity.pdbx_description
1 polymer ?
#
loop_
_entity_poly.entity_id
_entity_poly.type
_entity_poly.pdbx_seq_one_letter_code
_entity_poly.pdbx_strand_id
1 'polypeptide(L)'
;MKLLEYLESEGIFGATDISRFVERLYPITAQADENEKSVERQKILAFLSILKHTGYIEYDPSGLNKIGTFKNTFEHLYDEVELFAAITDKGIEALEKERQRQKQDALSQSLLDTNESTLKTNESVRKINDLMERVSKEQLVLNRSIVINSTGQTNILNRQTMIFLITAVLGLGTLIVSFVALRSSREKDKQEQQLTEQLKQIQSLKIQLLRLKTDSSNKSNVIKEVKKKR
;
A
#
# COMPACT_ATOMS: atom_id res chain seq x y z
N MET A 1 -19.42 -34.88 36.69
CA MET A 1 -18.47 -33.82 37.11
C MET A 1 -19.15 -32.63 37.74
N LYS A 2 -20.16 -32.01 37.10
CA LYS A 2 -20.88 -30.85 37.68
C LYS A 2 -21.39 -31.02 39.12
N LEU A 3 -21.89 -32.20 39.49
CA LEU A 3 -22.29 -32.45 40.90
C LEU A 3 -21.09 -32.45 41.86
N LEU A 4 -19.95 -33.01 41.44
CA LEU A 4 -18.73 -33.02 42.25
C LEU A 4 -18.15 -31.60 42.38
N GLU A 5 -18.19 -30.80 41.32
CA GLU A 5 -17.80 -29.39 41.35
C GLU A 5 -18.70 -28.58 42.30
N TYR A 6 -20.01 -28.83 42.24
CA TYR A 6 -20.98 -28.20 43.14
C TYR A 6 -20.69 -28.57 44.60
N LEU A 7 -20.53 -29.86 44.91
CA LEU A 7 -20.22 -30.33 46.26
C LEU A 7 -18.87 -29.83 46.77
N GLU A 8 -17.84 -29.74 45.93
CA GLU A 8 -16.55 -29.15 46.31
C GLU A 8 -16.68 -27.66 46.64
N SER A 9 -17.50 -26.92 45.89
CA SER A 9 -17.71 -25.47 46.10
C SER A 9 -18.50 -25.14 47.37
N GLU A 10 -19.37 -26.04 47.82
CA GLU A 10 -20.17 -25.89 49.03
C GLU A 10 -19.43 -26.36 50.31
N GLY A 11 -18.29 -27.06 50.15
CA GLY A 11 -17.39 -27.43 51.24
C GLY A 11 -17.17 -28.93 51.39
N ILE A 12 -15.90 -29.34 51.45
CA ILE A 12 -15.42 -30.72 51.30
C ILE A 12 -15.85 -31.67 52.45
N PHE A 13 -16.23 -31.16 53.62
CA PHE A 13 -16.36 -31.97 54.83
C PHE A 13 -17.80 -32.08 55.36
N GLY A 14 -18.79 -31.58 54.61
CA GLY A 14 -20.18 -31.50 55.03
C GLY A 14 -21.15 -32.16 54.06
N ALA A 15 -22.17 -32.80 54.61
CA ALA A 15 -23.34 -33.21 53.86
C ALA A 15 -24.05 -31.93 53.40
N THR A 16 -24.13 -31.74 52.09
CA THR A 16 -24.71 -30.57 51.46
C THR A 16 -26.06 -30.93 50.88
N ASP A 17 -27.06 -30.07 51.07
CA ASP A 17 -28.34 -30.22 50.39
C ASP A 17 -28.15 -30.00 48.88
N ILE A 18 -28.35 -31.08 48.12
CA ILE A 18 -28.27 -31.10 46.67
C ILE A 18 -29.64 -31.11 46.00
N SER A 19 -30.76 -31.02 46.74
CA SER A 19 -32.12 -31.00 46.17
C SER A 19 -32.25 -29.93 45.09
N ARG A 20 -31.81 -28.70 45.37
CA ARG A 20 -31.85 -27.59 44.39
C ARG A 20 -30.97 -27.83 43.17
N PHE A 21 -29.85 -28.52 43.33
CA PHE A 21 -28.96 -28.84 42.21
C PHE A 21 -29.60 -29.94 41.32
N VAL A 22 -30.19 -30.96 41.94
CA VAL A 22 -30.90 -32.04 41.26
C VAL A 22 -32.12 -31.50 40.52
N GLU A 23 -32.93 -30.64 41.15
CA GLU A 23 -34.07 -29.97 40.50
C GLU A 23 -33.67 -29.16 39.27
N ARG A 24 -32.48 -28.53 39.27
CA ARG A 24 -31.96 -27.82 38.09
C ARG A 24 -31.54 -28.76 36.97
N LEU A 25 -31.01 -29.93 37.28
CA LEU A 25 -30.56 -30.91 36.28
C LEU A 25 -31.70 -31.78 35.75
N TYR A 26 -32.68 -32.07 36.59
CA TYR A 26 -33.85 -32.91 36.30
C TYR A 26 -35.12 -32.12 36.65
N PRO A 27 -35.44 -31.05 35.91
CA PRO A 27 -36.60 -30.23 36.21
C PRO A 27 -37.88 -31.01 35.96
N ILE A 28 -38.68 -31.18 37.01
CA ILE A 28 -40.03 -31.73 36.92
C ILE A 28 -40.99 -30.55 36.69
N THR A 29 -41.68 -30.54 35.55
CA THR A 29 -42.69 -29.50 35.27
C THR A 29 -43.88 -29.67 36.20
N ALA A 30 -44.45 -28.54 36.66
CA ALA A 30 -45.63 -28.57 37.54
C ALA A 30 -46.88 -29.23 36.89
N GLN A 31 -46.84 -29.42 35.57
CA GLN A 31 -47.89 -30.04 34.76
C GLN A 31 -47.60 -31.51 34.43
N ALA A 32 -46.45 -32.05 34.85
CA ALA A 32 -46.07 -33.44 34.62
C ALA A 32 -47.06 -34.38 35.29
N ASP A 33 -47.45 -35.44 34.58
CA ASP A 33 -48.26 -36.50 35.16
C ASP A 33 -47.45 -37.35 36.17
N GLU A 34 -48.12 -38.17 36.96
CA GLU A 34 -47.45 -39.01 37.97
C GLU A 34 -46.48 -40.04 37.37
N ASN A 35 -46.67 -40.42 36.10
CA ASN A 35 -45.75 -41.33 35.42
C ASN A 35 -44.45 -40.61 35.03
N GLU A 36 -44.53 -39.40 34.49
CA GLU A 36 -43.39 -38.55 34.16
C GLU A 36 -42.57 -38.21 35.41
N LYS A 37 -43.24 -37.86 36.51
CA LYS A 37 -42.59 -37.65 37.82
C LYS A 37 -41.86 -38.90 38.30
N SER A 38 -42.49 -40.07 38.17
CA SER A 38 -41.89 -41.35 38.56
C SER A 38 -40.65 -41.69 37.73
N VAL A 39 -40.69 -41.46 36.42
CA VAL A 39 -39.55 -41.69 35.51
C VAL A 39 -38.37 -40.78 35.85
N GLU A 40 -38.60 -39.49 36.09
CA GLU A 40 -37.52 -38.57 36.48
C GLU A 40 -36.93 -38.92 37.85
N ARG A 41 -37.77 -39.33 38.83
CA ARG A 41 -37.28 -39.86 40.12
C ARG A 41 -36.36 -41.07 39.93
N GLN A 42 -36.72 -42.01 39.05
CA GLN A 42 -35.87 -43.16 38.77
C GLN A 42 -34.52 -42.77 38.13
N LYS A 43 -34.50 -41.78 37.23
CA LYS A 43 -33.26 -41.28 36.62
C LYS A 43 -32.34 -40.62 37.65
N ILE A 44 -32.90 -39.81 38.54
CA ILE A 44 -32.17 -39.15 39.64
C ILE A 44 -31.55 -40.22 40.55
N LEU A 45 -32.35 -41.19 41.00
CA LEU A 45 -31.88 -42.28 41.86
C LEU A 45 -30.81 -43.13 41.18
N ALA A 46 -30.96 -43.45 39.89
CA ALA A 46 -29.96 -44.17 39.12
C ALA A 46 -28.65 -43.38 39.03
N PHE A 47 -28.71 -42.08 38.74
CA PHE A 47 -27.55 -41.21 38.68
C PHE A 47 -26.80 -41.13 40.02
N LEU A 48 -27.51 -40.91 41.13
CA LEU A 48 -26.92 -40.85 42.47
C LEU A 48 -26.36 -42.21 42.89
N SER A 49 -27.06 -43.30 42.55
CA SER A 49 -26.61 -44.67 42.82
C SER A 49 -25.30 -44.97 42.09
N ILE A 50 -25.15 -44.55 40.84
CA ILE A 50 -23.91 -44.70 40.07
C ILE A 50 -22.77 -43.96 40.77
N LEU A 51 -22.97 -42.69 41.16
CA LEU A 51 -21.93 -41.90 41.81
C LEU A 51 -21.54 -42.44 43.20
N LYS A 52 -22.51 -43.04 43.91
CA LYS A 52 -22.26 -43.76 45.16
C LYS A 52 -21.48 -45.06 44.92
N HIS A 53 -21.83 -45.83 43.88
CA HIS A 53 -21.14 -47.07 43.53
C HIS A 53 -19.70 -46.83 43.03
N THR A 54 -19.47 -45.74 42.30
CA THR A 54 -18.10 -45.32 41.96
C THR A 54 -17.32 -44.84 43.18
N GLY A 55 -18.01 -44.56 44.28
CA GLY A 55 -17.45 -44.05 45.53
C GLY A 55 -17.03 -42.59 45.42
N TYR A 56 -17.63 -41.81 44.51
CA TYR A 56 -17.33 -40.38 44.36
C TYR A 56 -18.12 -39.49 45.32
N ILE A 57 -19.28 -39.97 45.76
CA ILE A 57 -20.10 -39.30 46.75
C ILE A 57 -20.58 -40.29 47.81
N GLU A 58 -20.84 -39.78 48.99
CA GLU A 58 -21.72 -40.39 49.98
C GLU A 58 -23.05 -39.62 49.98
N TYR A 59 -24.18 -40.32 50.09
CA TYR A 59 -25.51 -39.71 50.03
C TYR A 59 -26.47 -40.38 51.02
N ASP A 60 -27.22 -39.55 51.76
CA ASP A 60 -28.30 -39.93 52.67
C ASP A 60 -29.63 -39.30 52.19
N PRO A 61 -30.60 -40.10 51.72
CA PRO A 61 -31.90 -39.61 51.27
C PRO A 61 -32.80 -39.11 52.39
N SER A 62 -32.50 -39.39 53.65
CA SER A 62 -33.41 -39.10 54.76
C SER A 62 -33.10 -37.83 55.54
N GLY A 63 -31.92 -37.22 55.34
CA GLY A 63 -31.44 -36.07 56.12
C GLY A 63 -31.32 -36.32 57.64
N LEU A 64 -31.61 -37.54 58.09
CA LEU A 64 -31.78 -37.87 59.51
C LEU A 64 -30.44 -38.16 60.20
N ASN A 65 -29.40 -38.50 59.46
CA ASN A 65 -28.10 -38.88 60.01
C ASN A 65 -26.99 -37.94 59.52
N LYS A 66 -26.50 -37.11 60.45
CA LYS A 66 -25.18 -36.47 60.35
C LYS A 66 -24.14 -37.50 59.90
N ILE A 67 -23.26 -37.10 58.96
CA ILE A 67 -22.07 -37.84 58.51
C ILE A 67 -21.44 -38.59 59.68
N GLY A 68 -21.52 -39.92 59.65
CA GLY A 68 -21.05 -40.75 60.74
C GLY A 68 -21.83 -42.04 60.84
N THR A 69 -21.43 -43.03 60.02
CA THR A 69 -21.75 -44.46 60.12
C THR A 69 -23.24 -44.85 60.14
N PHE A 70 -23.60 -45.78 59.24
CA PHE A 70 -24.62 -46.84 59.38
C PHE A 70 -25.83 -46.90 58.40
N LYS A 71 -26.06 -48.17 58.01
CA LYS A 71 -27.27 -48.99 57.77
C LYS A 71 -28.51 -48.44 57.04
N ASN A 72 -28.84 -49.17 55.97
CA ASN A 72 -30.05 -49.20 55.16
C ASN A 72 -31.39 -48.97 55.89
N THR A 73 -32.20 -48.08 55.33
CA THR A 73 -33.59 -48.38 54.88
C THR A 73 -34.04 -47.35 53.84
N PHE A 74 -34.58 -47.81 52.72
CA PHE A 74 -35.19 -46.98 51.67
C PHE A 74 -36.70 -47.14 51.80
N GLU A 75 -37.39 -46.09 52.27
CA GLU A 75 -38.83 -45.91 52.08
C GLU A 75 -39.17 -44.44 52.36
N HIS A 76 -39.83 -43.80 51.38
CA HIS A 76 -40.43 -42.44 51.40
C HIS A 76 -39.56 -41.23 50.97
N LEU A 77 -39.73 -40.78 49.72
CA LEU A 77 -39.35 -39.44 49.21
C LEU A 77 -40.32 -39.10 48.06
N TYR A 78 -41.25 -38.13 48.14
CA TYR A 78 -41.15 -36.77 48.64
C TYR A 78 -42.54 -36.20 48.93
N ASP A 79 -42.63 -35.45 50.03
CA ASP A 79 -43.31 -34.14 50.04
C ASP A 79 -42.44 -33.02 50.67
N GLU A 80 -41.36 -33.31 51.42
CA GLU A 80 -40.58 -32.27 52.13
C GLU A 80 -39.13 -32.71 52.47
N VAL A 81 -38.44 -33.46 51.60
CA VAL A 81 -37.17 -34.11 51.99
C VAL A 81 -35.94 -33.36 51.48
N GLU A 82 -35.05 -32.94 52.36
CA GLU A 82 -33.76 -32.38 51.95
C GLU A 82 -32.83 -33.53 51.48
N LEU A 83 -32.21 -33.42 50.31
CA LEU A 83 -31.38 -34.49 49.74
C LEU A 83 -29.92 -34.19 50.03
N PHE A 84 -29.31 -34.92 50.95
CA PHE A 84 -27.94 -34.62 51.36
C PHE A 84 -26.91 -35.52 50.70
N ALA A 85 -25.84 -34.91 50.19
CA ALA A 85 -24.67 -35.61 49.66
C ALA A 85 -23.36 -34.93 50.07
N ALA A 86 -22.30 -35.71 50.20
CA ALA A 86 -20.94 -35.25 50.45
C ALA A 86 -20.00 -35.84 49.40
N ILE A 87 -19.01 -35.05 48.98
CA ILE A 87 -17.95 -35.54 48.10
C ILE A 87 -16.96 -36.37 48.91
N THR A 88 -16.48 -37.48 48.35
CA THR A 88 -15.44 -38.31 48.97
C THR A 88 -14.06 -37.91 48.47
N ASP A 89 -13.00 -38.35 49.15
CA ASP A 89 -11.61 -38.19 48.68
C ASP A 89 -11.41 -38.72 47.24
N LYS A 90 -12.06 -39.83 46.91
CA LYS A 90 -12.03 -40.42 45.57
C LYS A 90 -12.78 -39.56 44.54
N GLY A 91 -13.86 -38.89 44.95
CA GLY A 91 -14.56 -37.90 44.14
C GLY A 91 -13.70 -36.67 43.85
N ILE A 92 -12.95 -36.20 44.84
CA ILE A 92 -11.99 -35.09 44.71
C ILE A 92 -10.85 -35.49 43.77
N GLU A 93 -10.26 -36.68 43.95
CA GLU A 93 -9.20 -37.17 43.07
C GLU A 93 -9.66 -37.28 41.61
N ALA A 94 -10.88 -37.79 41.39
CA ALA A 94 -11.47 -37.87 40.07
C ALA A 94 -11.70 -36.47 39.45
N LEU A 95 -12.13 -35.50 40.27
CA LEU A 95 -12.33 -34.13 39.83
C LEU A 95 -11.01 -33.45 39.44
N GLU A 96 -9.96 -33.61 40.25
CA GLU A 96 -8.65 -33.04 39.97
C GLU A 96 -8.01 -33.66 38.73
N LYS A 97 -8.15 -34.98 38.55
CA LYS A 97 -7.67 -35.67 37.35
C LYS A 97 -8.33 -35.15 36.07
N GLU A 98 -9.62 -34.84 36.13
CA GLU A 98 -10.34 -34.27 34.99
C GLU A 98 -9.91 -32.82 34.71
N ARG A 99 -9.70 -32.01 35.75
CA ARG A 99 -9.12 -30.66 35.60
C ARG A 99 -7.73 -30.69 34.96
N GLN A 100 -6.89 -31.64 35.35
CA GLN A 100 -5.57 -31.82 34.75
C GLN A 100 -5.66 -32.21 33.28
N ARG A 101 -6.57 -33.13 32.92
CA ARG A 101 -6.85 -33.46 31.51
C ARG A 101 -7.29 -32.24 30.71
N GLN A 102 -8.27 -31.49 31.20
CA GLN A 102 -8.74 -30.28 30.51
C GLN A 102 -7.62 -29.24 30.33
N LYS A 103 -6.77 -29.04 31.34
CA LYS A 103 -5.59 -28.16 31.23
C LYS A 103 -4.60 -28.67 30.18
N GLN A 104 -4.37 -29.99 30.13
CA GLN A 104 -3.46 -30.61 29.17
C GLN A 104 -3.99 -30.52 27.73
N ASP A 105 -5.29 -30.71 27.54
CA ASP A 105 -5.95 -30.58 26.23
C ASP A 105 -5.92 -29.12 25.76
N ALA A 106 -6.22 -28.17 26.64
CA ALA A 106 -6.13 -26.74 26.35
C ALA A 106 -4.70 -26.32 25.99
N LEU A 107 -3.68 -26.81 26.71
CA LEU A 107 -2.29 -26.56 26.41
C LEU A 107 -1.90 -27.15 25.04
N SER A 108 -2.31 -28.40 24.77
CA SER A 108 -2.02 -29.07 23.50
C SER A 108 -2.64 -28.30 22.33
N GLN A 109 -3.88 -27.84 22.46
CA GLN A 109 -4.54 -27.01 21.46
C GLN A 109 -3.80 -25.68 21.26
N SER A 110 -3.44 -25.00 22.35
CA SER A 110 -2.69 -23.74 22.27
C SER A 110 -1.32 -23.90 21.59
N LEU A 111 -0.63 -25.02 21.79
CA LEU A 111 0.63 -25.34 21.11
C LEU A 111 0.41 -25.59 19.62
N LEU A 112 -0.66 -26.29 19.24
CA LEU A 112 -1.02 -26.50 17.83
C LEU A 112 -1.32 -25.16 17.14
N ASP A 113 -2.12 -24.30 17.76
CA ASP A 113 -2.48 -22.98 17.22
C ASP A 113 -1.23 -22.09 17.05
N THR A 114 -0.31 -22.14 18.02
CA THR A 114 0.96 -21.39 17.97
C THR A 114 1.85 -21.88 16.83
N ASN A 115 1.95 -23.21 16.65
CA ASN A 115 2.71 -23.80 15.56
C ASN A 115 2.10 -23.45 14.20
N GLU A 116 0.78 -23.49 14.06
CA GLU A 116 0.09 -23.08 12.82
C GLU A 116 0.36 -21.60 12.50
N SER A 117 0.27 -20.72 13.50
CA SER A 117 0.58 -19.29 13.36
C SER A 117 2.03 -19.05 12.93
N THR A 118 2.96 -19.80 13.51
CA THR A 118 4.39 -19.75 13.16
C THR A 118 4.62 -20.21 11.72
N LEU A 119 3.96 -21.29 11.29
CA LEU A 119 4.02 -21.78 9.91
C LEU A 119 3.47 -20.75 8.91
N LYS A 120 2.31 -20.16 9.18
CA LYS A 120 1.73 -19.09 8.34
C LYS A 120 2.66 -17.87 8.25
N THR A 121 3.28 -17.49 9.36
CA THR A 121 4.25 -16.40 9.41
C THR A 121 5.47 -16.72 8.54
N ASN A 122 6.05 -17.92 8.69
CA ASN A 122 7.18 -18.35 7.88
C ASN A 122 6.85 -18.39 6.38
N GLU A 123 5.65 -18.84 6.01
CA GLU A 123 5.18 -18.81 4.63
C GLU A 123 5.07 -17.38 4.08
N SER A 124 4.55 -16.45 4.89
CA SER A 124 4.45 -15.03 4.51
C SER A 124 5.82 -14.39 4.29
N VAL A 125 6.79 -14.66 5.17
CA VAL A 125 8.18 -14.16 5.05
C VAL A 125 8.82 -14.70 3.77
N ARG A 126 8.60 -15.98 3.44
CA ARG A 126 9.10 -16.56 2.19
C ARG A 126 8.52 -15.84 0.96
N LYS A 127 7.22 -15.57 0.93
CA LYS A 127 6.57 -14.82 -0.17
C LYS A 127 7.13 -13.40 -0.30
N ILE A 128 7.42 -12.73 0.82
CA ILE A 128 8.03 -11.39 0.81
C ILE A 128 9.45 -11.45 0.23
N ASN A 129 10.25 -12.45 0.62
CA ASN A 129 11.60 -12.61 0.08
C ASN A 129 11.58 -12.86 -1.43
N ASP A 130 10.68 -13.72 -1.91
CA ASP A 130 10.51 -13.98 -3.35
C ASP A 130 10.10 -12.70 -4.10
N LEU A 131 9.21 -11.88 -3.52
CA LEU A 131 8.81 -10.59 -4.10
C LEU A 131 9.99 -9.60 -4.12
N MET A 132 10.75 -9.51 -3.04
CA MET A 132 11.90 -8.63 -2.93
C MET A 132 12.98 -8.99 -3.95
N GLU A 133 13.20 -10.28 -4.19
CA GLU A 133 14.12 -10.75 -5.23
C GLU A 133 13.65 -10.34 -6.64
N ARG A 134 12.34 -10.44 -6.92
CA ARG A 134 11.76 -9.97 -8.20
C ARG A 134 11.91 -8.47 -8.37
N VAL A 135 11.54 -7.68 -7.35
CA VAL A 135 11.68 -6.21 -7.38
C VAL A 135 13.14 -5.80 -7.58
N SER A 136 14.07 -6.46 -6.90
CA SER A 136 15.51 -6.22 -7.07
C SER A 136 15.97 -6.50 -8.51
N LYS A 137 15.53 -7.62 -9.11
CA LYS A 137 15.81 -7.93 -10.51
C LYS A 137 15.22 -6.90 -11.48
N GLU A 138 13.97 -6.48 -11.26
CA GLU A 138 13.29 -5.47 -12.08
C GLU A 138 13.99 -4.10 -11.97
N GLN A 139 14.39 -3.68 -10.77
CA GLN A 139 15.15 -2.44 -10.56
C GLN A 139 16.50 -2.48 -11.27
N LEU A 140 17.20 -3.62 -11.26
CA LEU A 140 18.46 -3.76 -11.97
C LEU A 140 18.30 -3.63 -13.49
N VAL A 141 17.22 -4.20 -14.05
CA VAL A 141 16.88 -4.05 -15.47
C VAL A 141 16.53 -2.58 -15.79
N LEU A 142 15.72 -1.94 -14.96
CA LEU A 142 15.33 -0.54 -15.11
C LEU A 142 16.56 0.39 -15.09
N ASN A 143 17.45 0.21 -14.11
CA ASN A 143 18.68 0.98 -13.98
C ASN A 143 19.58 0.83 -15.21
N ARG A 144 19.73 -0.39 -15.73
CA ARG A 144 20.46 -0.62 -17.00
C ARG A 144 19.83 0.14 -18.15
N SER A 145 18.51 0.12 -18.27
CA SER A 145 17.78 0.84 -19.33
C SER A 145 17.96 2.36 -19.22
N ILE A 146 17.89 2.93 -18.00
CA ILE A 146 18.11 4.36 -17.76
C ILE A 146 19.52 4.78 -18.18
N VAL A 147 20.55 4.00 -17.83
CA VAL A 147 21.94 4.30 -18.20
C VAL A 147 22.12 4.28 -19.73
N ILE A 148 21.56 3.26 -20.40
CA ILE A 148 21.62 3.16 -21.87
C ILE A 148 20.94 4.36 -22.52
N ASN A 149 19.72 4.72 -22.07
CA ASN A 149 18.98 5.86 -22.59
C ASN A 149 19.68 7.20 -22.33
N SER A 150 20.25 7.39 -21.14
CA SER A 150 21.03 8.59 -20.79
C SER A 150 22.25 8.75 -21.70
N THR A 151 22.95 7.65 -21.97
CA THR A 151 24.10 7.64 -22.90
C THR A 151 23.65 7.99 -24.32
N GLY A 152 22.53 7.43 -24.76
CA GLY A 152 21.92 7.77 -26.06
C GLY A 152 21.53 9.25 -26.17
N GLN A 153 20.88 9.81 -25.15
CA GLN A 153 20.49 11.22 -25.11
C GLN A 153 21.71 12.14 -25.11
N THR A 154 22.78 11.81 -24.38
CA THR A 154 24.03 12.57 -24.38
C THR A 154 24.66 12.62 -25.78
N ASN A 155 24.67 11.49 -26.49
CA ASN A 155 25.16 11.42 -27.86
C ASN A 155 24.31 12.25 -28.83
N ILE A 156 22.98 12.23 -28.68
CA ILE A 156 22.07 13.05 -29.49
C ILE A 156 22.30 14.53 -29.23
N LEU A 157 22.41 14.94 -27.96
CA LEU A 157 22.67 16.32 -27.57
C LEU A 157 24.00 16.84 -28.13
N ASN A 158 25.06 16.03 -28.05
CA ASN A 158 26.37 16.38 -28.62
C ASN A 158 26.29 16.59 -30.15
N ARG A 159 25.54 15.73 -30.85
CA ARG A 159 25.29 15.89 -32.30
C ARG A 159 24.50 17.16 -32.60
N GLN A 160 23.43 17.45 -31.86
CA GLN A 160 22.64 18.67 -32.04
C GLN A 160 23.46 19.93 -31.78
N THR A 161 24.32 19.92 -30.75
CA THR A 161 25.22 21.03 -30.43
C THR A 161 26.22 21.27 -31.57
N MET A 162 26.79 20.20 -32.13
CA MET A 162 27.69 20.33 -33.28
C MET A 162 26.97 20.91 -34.51
N ILE A 163 25.77 20.40 -34.82
CA ILE A 163 24.96 20.91 -35.94
C ILE A 163 24.67 22.40 -35.74
N PHE A 164 24.25 22.81 -34.55
CA PHE A 164 24.00 24.20 -34.22
C PHE A 164 25.24 25.09 -34.44
N LEU A 165 26.41 24.65 -33.97
CA LEU A 165 27.67 25.39 -34.18
C LEU A 165 28.01 25.53 -35.66
N ILE A 166 27.87 24.46 -36.46
CA ILE A 166 28.10 24.51 -37.91
C ILE A 166 27.14 25.50 -38.56
N THR A 167 25.85 25.44 -38.23
CA THR A 167 24.84 26.37 -38.76
C THR A 167 25.14 27.81 -38.39
N ALA A 168 25.59 28.08 -37.15
CA ALA A 168 25.97 29.41 -36.71
C ALA A 168 27.18 29.95 -37.50
N VAL A 169 28.21 29.14 -37.72
CA VAL A 169 29.39 29.52 -38.52
C VAL A 169 28.99 29.81 -39.96
N LEU A 170 28.16 28.97 -40.57
CA LEU A 170 27.67 29.19 -41.94
C LEU A 170 26.83 30.47 -42.03
N GLY A 171 25.94 30.71 -41.05
CA GLY A 171 25.13 31.94 -40.99
C GLY A 171 25.96 33.21 -40.82
N LEU A 172 27.01 33.17 -40.00
CA LEU A 172 27.95 34.29 -39.88
C LEU A 172 28.72 34.50 -41.19
N GLY A 173 29.16 33.42 -41.84
CA GLY A 173 29.82 33.49 -43.14
C GLY A 173 28.96 34.15 -44.22
N THR A 174 27.68 33.78 -44.30
CA THR A 174 26.75 34.39 -45.27
C THR A 174 26.47 35.86 -44.97
N LEU A 175 26.39 36.25 -43.70
CA LEU A 175 26.26 37.66 -43.30
C LEU A 175 27.51 38.48 -43.69
N ILE A 176 28.71 37.94 -43.49
CA ILE A 176 29.96 38.60 -43.89
C ILE A 176 30.01 38.79 -45.40
N VAL A 177 29.72 37.73 -46.18
CA VAL A 177 29.68 37.81 -47.65
C VAL A 177 28.66 38.83 -48.12
N SER A 178 27.47 38.84 -47.52
CA SER A 178 26.41 39.81 -47.84
C SER A 178 26.83 41.24 -47.52
N PHE A 179 27.53 41.45 -46.40
CA PHE A 179 28.04 42.77 -46.02
C PHE A 179 29.13 43.27 -46.99
N VAL A 180 30.06 42.39 -47.39
CA VAL A 180 31.09 42.71 -48.38
C VAL A 180 30.45 43.03 -49.73
N ALA A 181 29.47 42.24 -50.17
CA ALA A 181 28.73 42.49 -51.41
C ALA A 181 28.00 43.85 -51.38
N LEU A 182 27.31 44.17 -50.27
CA LEU A 182 26.64 45.45 -50.08
C LEU A 182 27.62 46.62 -50.14
N ARG A 183 28.79 46.48 -49.48
CA ARG A 183 29.83 47.52 -49.47
C ARG A 183 30.40 47.73 -50.87
N SER A 184 30.71 46.65 -51.59
CA SER A 184 31.19 46.71 -52.97
C SER A 184 30.16 47.37 -53.90
N SER A 185 28.88 47.05 -53.75
CA SER A 185 27.80 47.70 -54.52
C SER A 185 27.76 49.20 -54.27
N ARG A 186 27.82 49.64 -53.00
CA ARG A 186 27.84 51.07 -52.67
C ARG A 186 29.05 51.81 -53.23
N GLU A 187 30.21 51.15 -53.30
CA GLU A 187 31.41 51.74 -53.91
C GLU A 187 31.25 51.87 -55.44
N LYS A 188 30.64 50.87 -56.10
CA LYS A 188 30.29 50.95 -57.53
C LYS A 188 29.28 52.07 -57.81
N ASP A 189 28.22 52.19 -57.00
CA ASP A 189 27.22 53.25 -57.15
C ASP A 189 27.85 54.65 -57.02
N LYS A 190 28.79 54.83 -56.09
CA LYS A 190 29.56 56.08 -55.95
C LYS A 190 30.43 56.38 -57.17
N GLN A 191 31.10 55.37 -57.73
CA GLN A 191 31.90 55.52 -58.95
C GLN A 191 31.04 55.91 -60.15
N GLU A 192 29.87 55.28 -60.32
CA GLU A 192 28.93 55.62 -61.40
C GLU A 192 28.40 57.06 -61.27
N GLN A 193 28.09 57.50 -60.05
CA GLN A 193 27.68 58.88 -59.80
C GLN A 193 28.78 59.88 -60.16
N GLN A 194 30.03 59.61 -59.75
CA GLN A 194 31.17 60.46 -60.09
C GLN A 194 31.41 60.52 -61.61
N LEU A 195 31.33 59.38 -62.30
CA LEU A 195 31.51 59.32 -63.75
C LEU A 195 30.42 60.11 -64.48
N THR A 196 29.17 60.01 -64.01
CA THR A 196 28.03 60.76 -64.56
C THR A 196 28.19 62.27 -64.36
N GLU A 197 28.69 62.69 -63.21
CA GLU A 197 28.94 64.09 -62.89
C GLU A 197 30.09 64.68 -63.73
N GLN A 198 31.18 63.92 -63.91
CA GLN A 198 32.26 64.29 -64.84
C GLN A 198 31.78 64.40 -66.29
N LEU A 199 30.94 63.47 -66.75
CA LEU A 199 30.33 63.54 -68.08
C LEU A 199 29.50 64.82 -68.27
N LYS A 200 28.72 65.23 -67.27
CA LYS A 200 27.97 66.50 -67.29
C LYS A 200 28.90 67.70 -67.37
N GLN A 201 30.01 67.70 -66.60
CA GLN A 201 31.00 68.77 -66.65
C GLN A 201 31.65 68.86 -68.04
N ILE A 202 32.06 67.74 -68.63
CA ILE A 202 32.64 67.68 -69.98
C ILE A 202 31.64 68.22 -71.02
N GLN A 203 30.36 67.84 -70.93
CA GLN A 203 29.33 68.37 -71.82
C GLN A 203 29.14 69.88 -71.66
N SER A 204 29.13 70.39 -70.42
CA SER A 204 29.00 71.83 -70.15
C SER A 204 30.17 72.62 -70.72
N LEU A 205 31.40 72.12 -70.54
CA LEU A 205 32.62 72.72 -71.11
C LEU A 205 32.58 72.70 -72.64
N LYS A 206 32.12 71.60 -73.25
CA LYS A 206 31.94 71.51 -74.70
C LYS A 206 30.95 72.55 -75.24
N ILE A 207 29.85 72.80 -74.53
CA ILE A 207 28.86 73.84 -74.87
C ILE A 207 29.49 75.24 -74.74
N GLN A 208 30.25 75.50 -73.68
CA GLN A 208 30.95 76.77 -73.50
C GLN A 208 31.99 77.01 -74.60
N LEU A 209 32.74 75.98 -74.99
CA LEU A 209 33.72 76.04 -76.07
C LEU A 209 33.04 76.32 -77.42
N LEU A 210 31.89 75.71 -77.67
CA LEU A 210 31.08 76.00 -78.85
C LEU A 210 30.58 77.45 -78.86
N ARG A 211 30.07 77.97 -77.72
CA ARG A 211 29.66 79.38 -77.61
C ARG A 211 30.82 80.33 -77.84
N LEU A 212 31.97 80.09 -77.21
CA LEU A 212 33.20 80.86 -77.41
C LEU A 212 33.66 80.82 -78.88
N LYS A 213 33.58 79.67 -79.54
CA LYS A 213 33.90 79.55 -80.97
C LYS A 213 32.93 80.36 -81.83
N THR A 214 31.63 80.32 -81.53
CA THR A 214 30.62 81.11 -82.23
C THR A 214 30.81 82.62 -82.00
N ASP A 215 31.05 83.05 -80.76
CA ASP A 215 31.31 84.44 -80.41
C ASP A 215 32.61 84.96 -81.04
N SER A 216 33.66 84.13 -81.05
CA SER A 216 34.91 84.42 -81.76
C SER A 216 34.70 84.53 -83.27
N SER A 217 33.91 83.63 -83.86
CA SER A 217 33.54 83.67 -85.28
C SER A 217 32.72 84.92 -85.61
N ASN A 218 31.76 85.29 -84.76
CA ASN A 218 30.94 86.49 -84.91
C ASN A 218 31.80 87.75 -84.78
N LYS A 219 32.71 87.83 -83.80
CA LYS A 219 33.69 88.93 -83.72
C LYS A 219 34.59 88.98 -84.95
N SER A 220 35.05 87.84 -85.46
CA SER A 220 35.85 87.77 -86.69
C SER A 220 35.06 88.28 -87.91
N ASN A 221 33.78 87.95 -88.02
CA ASN A 221 32.90 88.42 -89.09
C ASN A 221 32.60 89.93 -88.96
N VAL A 222 32.37 90.44 -87.76
CA VAL A 222 32.22 91.88 -87.51
C VAL A 222 33.51 92.64 -87.87
N ILE A 223 34.68 92.11 -87.51
CA ILE A 223 35.97 92.71 -87.89
C ILE A 223 36.16 92.70 -89.42
N LYS A 224 35.71 91.65 -90.11
CA LYS A 224 35.72 91.58 -91.58
C LYS A 224 34.75 92.59 -92.22
N GLU A 225 33.57 92.80 -91.65
CA GLU A 225 32.62 93.81 -92.15
C GLU A 225 33.09 95.24 -91.89
N VAL A 226 33.71 95.53 -90.74
CA VAL A 226 34.31 96.84 -90.44
C VAL A 226 35.47 97.16 -91.39
N LYS A 227 36.26 96.16 -91.78
CA LYS A 227 37.33 96.31 -92.79
C LYS A 227 36.82 96.48 -94.23
N LYS A 228 35.54 96.20 -94.51
CA LYS A 228 34.93 96.35 -95.85
C LYS A 228 34.23 97.71 -96.05
N LYS A 229 34.16 98.54 -95.01
CA LYS A 229 33.54 99.90 -95.01
C LYS A 229 34.56 101.05 -94.82
N ARG A 230 35.85 100.79 -94.96
CA ARG A 230 36.93 101.79 -95.08
C ARG A 230 37.60 101.62 -96.42
#